data_AF-A0A650CD64-F1
#
_entry.id   AF-A0A650CD64-F1
#
_cell.length_a   1.000
_cell.length_b   1.000
_cell.length_c   1.000
_cell.angle_alpha   90.00
_cell.angle_beta   90.00
_cell.angle_gamma   90.00
#
_symmetry.space_group_name_H-M   'P 1'
#
loop_
_entity.id
_entity.type
_entity.pdbx_description
1 polymer ?
#
loop_
_entity_poly.entity_id
_entity_poly.type
_entity_poly.pdbx_seq_one_letter_code
_entity_poly.pdbx_strand_id
1 'polypeptide(L)' 'HPNGVNIPLAQDVFLEHCQKLLEKFRYPWEMMPLMYVILKDAGADIEEASRRIEEGQHVVNEYSRQHNLN' A
#
# COMPACT_ATOMS: atom_id res chain seq x y z
N HIS A 1 -26.17 28.16 -13.45
CA HIS A 1 -24.93 27.54 -12.94
C HIS A 1 -25.21 26.07 -12.67
N PRO A 2 -24.76 25.11 -13.50
CA PRO A 2 -24.78 23.72 -13.10
C PRO A 2 -23.57 23.46 -12.21
N ASN A 3 -23.82 22.83 -11.07
CA ASN A 3 -22.83 22.45 -10.07
C ASN A 3 -21.76 21.58 -10.71
N GLY A 4 -20.49 22.01 -10.63
CA GLY A 4 -19.34 21.25 -11.11
C GLY A 4 -19.22 19.95 -10.30
N VAL A 5 -19.70 18.85 -10.88
CA VAL A 5 -19.41 17.51 -10.40
C VAL A 5 -17.90 17.33 -10.50
N ASN A 6 -17.20 17.40 -9.36
CA ASN A 6 -15.78 17.08 -9.29
C ASN A 6 -15.65 15.57 -9.45
N ILE A 7 -15.42 15.11 -10.68
CA ILE A 7 -15.12 13.72 -10.98
C ILE A 7 -13.66 13.50 -10.54
N PRO A 8 -13.40 12.65 -9.52
CA PRO A 8 -12.03 12.36 -9.11
C PRO A 8 -11.24 11.82 -10.29
N LEU A 9 -10.03 12.35 -10.50
CA LEU A 9 -9.15 11.80 -11.53
C LEU A 9 -8.75 10.38 -11.10
N ALA A 10 -8.51 9.49 -12.07
CA ALA A 10 -8.05 8.13 -11.78
C ALA A 10 -6.79 8.11 -10.91
N GLN A 11 -5.96 9.16 -11.01
CA GLN A 11 -4.78 9.35 -10.17
C GLN A 11 -5.13 9.64 -8.69
N ASP A 12 -6.17 10.42 -8.43
CA ASP A 12 -6.59 10.74 -7.05
C ASP A 12 -7.10 9.49 -6.35
N VAL A 13 -7.93 8.69 -7.04
CA VAL A 13 -8.42 7.39 -6.55
C VAL A 13 -7.26 6.44 -6.25
N PHE A 14 -6.24 6.40 -7.12
CA PHE A 14 -5.06 5.58 -6.89
C PHE A 14 -4.27 6.02 -5.64
N LEU A 15 -4.10 7.33 -5.44
CA LEU A 15 -3.42 7.86 -4.25
C LEU A 15 -4.22 7.60 -2.97
N GLU A 16 -5.55 7.68 -3.01
CA GLU A 16 -6.42 7.27 -1.90
C GLU A 16 -6.23 5.80 -1.54
N HIS A 17 -6.09 4.91 -2.53
CA HIS A 17 -5.78 3.51 -2.29
C HIS A 17 -4.39 3.30 -1.69
N CYS A 18 -3.39 4.07 -2.11
CA CYS A 18 -2.06 4.07 -1.49
C CYS A 18 -2.13 4.51 -0.01
N GLN A 19 -2.93 5.54 0.28
CA GLN A 19 -3.15 6.02 1.63
C GLN A 19 -3.85 4.97 2.51
N LYS A 20 -4.86 4.27 1.99
CA LYS A 20 -5.53 3.16 2.70
C LYS A 20 -4.54 2.05 3.07
N LEU A 21 -3.60 1.72 2.19
CA LEU A 21 -2.53 0.76 2.49
C LEU A 21 -1.59 1.28 3.58
N LEU A 22 -1.13 2.55 3.49
CA LEU A 22 -0.30 3.17 4.54
C LEU A 22 -0.98 3.06 5.92
N GLU A 23 -2.25 3.43 6.00
CA GLU A 23 -3.03 3.42 7.23
C GLU A 23 -3.26 2.00 7.76
N LYS A 24 -3.59 1.04 6.89
CA LYS A 24 -3.76 -0.38 7.23
C LYS A 24 -2.52 -0.95 7.93
N PHE A 25 -1.34 -0.68 7.39
CA PHE A 25 -0.07 -1.17 7.92
C PHE A 25 0.59 -0.22 8.92
N ARG A 26 -0.04 0.92 9.22
CA ARG A 26 0.47 1.96 10.13
C ARG A 26 1.88 2.45 9.77
N TYR A 27 2.15 2.54 8.46
CA TYR A 27 3.41 3.09 7.97
C TYR A 27 3.38 4.62 7.96
N PRO A 28 4.52 5.27 8.20
CA PRO A 28 4.61 6.72 8.14
C PRO A 28 4.51 7.21 6.68
N TRP A 29 4.18 8.49 6.48
CA TRP A 29 3.89 9.05 5.15
C TRP A 29 5.10 8.97 4.21
N GLU A 30 6.33 8.94 4.73
CA GLU A 30 7.57 8.78 3.97
C GLU A 30 7.60 7.47 3.17
N MET A 31 6.80 6.47 3.57
CA MET A 31 6.67 5.19 2.88
C MET A 31 5.66 5.21 1.72
N MET A 32 4.99 6.35 1.47
CA MET A 32 4.02 6.50 0.38
C MET A 32 4.55 6.03 -0.98
N PRO A 33 5.79 6.35 -1.40
CA PRO A 33 6.32 5.87 -2.68
C PRO A 33 6.39 4.34 -2.77
N LEU A 34 6.60 3.65 -1.65
CA LEU A 34 6.61 2.19 -1.62
C LEU A 34 5.20 1.62 -1.78
N MET A 35 4.21 2.21 -1.11
CA MET A 35 2.80 1.81 -1.28
C MET A 35 2.34 2.04 -2.72
N TYR A 36 2.78 3.12 -3.35
CA TYR A 36 2.50 3.40 -4.76
C TYR A 36 3.00 2.29 -5.68
N VAL A 37 4.27 1.88 -5.52
CA VAL A 37 4.86 0.81 -6.36
C VAL A 37 4.19 -0.54 -6.10
N ILE A 38 3.98 -0.91 -4.84
CA ILE A 38 3.33 -2.18 -4.48
C ILE A 38 1.91 -2.24 -5.05
N LEU A 39 1.13 -1.18 -4.89
CA LEU A 39 -0.24 -1.12 -5.41
C LEU A 39 -0.26 -1.14 -6.94
N LYS A 40 0.70 -0.48 -7.59
CA LYS A 40 0.84 -0.48 -9.04
C LYS A 40 1.13 -1.90 -9.55
N ASP A 41 2.05 -2.61 -8.91
CA ASP A 41 2.43 -3.98 -9.25
C ASP A 41 1.33 -5.00 -8.91
N ALA A 42 0.41 -4.65 -8.01
CA ALA A 42 -0.80 -5.40 -7.72
C ALA A 42 -1.97 -5.06 -8.67
N GLY A 43 -1.76 -4.26 -9.71
CA GLY A 43 -2.81 -3.89 -10.64
C GLY A 43 -3.89 -2.99 -10.04
N ALA A 44 -3.52 -2.15 -9.07
CA ALA A 44 -4.42 -1.33 -8.26
C ALA A 44 -5.39 -2.11 -7.35
N ASP A 45 -5.13 -3.40 -7.11
CA ASP A 45 -5.87 -4.22 -6.16
C ASP A 45 -5.28 -4.08 -4.74
N ILE A 46 -6.06 -3.50 -3.83
CA ILE A 46 -5.65 -3.28 -2.43
C ILE A 46 -5.50 -4.60 -1.67
N GLU A 47 -6.35 -5.58 -1.94
CA GLU A 47 -6.31 -6.85 -1.20
C GLU A 47 -5.08 -7.65 -1.61
N GLU A 48 -4.78 -7.68 -2.91
CA GLU A 48 -3.56 -8.30 -3.41
C GLU A 48 -2.30 -7.57 -2.92
N ALA A 49 -2.30 -6.23 -2.94
CA ALA A 49 -1.20 -5.44 -2.38
C ALA A 49 -1.00 -5.73 -0.88
N SER A 50 -2.11 -5.84 -0.12
CA SER A 50 -2.07 -6.16 1.30
C SER A 50 -1.49 -7.55 1.56
N ARG A 51 -1.97 -8.57 0.84
CA ARG A 51 -1.48 -9.95 0.94
C ARG A 51 0.02 -10.02 0.71
N ARG A 52 0.53 -9.31 -0.32
CA ARG A 52 1.96 -9.25 -0.62
C ARG A 52 2.79 -8.60 0.49
N ILE A 53 2.27 -7.54 1.13
CA ILE A 53 2.94 -6.89 2.28
C ILE A 53 2.99 -7.85 3.48
N GLU A 54 1.88 -8.52 3.79
CA GLU A 54 1.79 -9.50 4.89
C GLU A 54 2.77 -10.67 4.67
N GLU A 55 2.84 -11.20 3.45
CA GLU A 55 3.81 -12.23 3.06
C GLU A 55 5.25 -11.73 3.21
N GLY A 56 5.54 -10.51 2.76
CA GLY A 56 6.86 -9.89 2.93
C GLY A 56 7.26 -9.75 4.40
N GLN A 57 6.34 -9.30 5.27
CA GLN A 57 6.57 -9.22 6.71
C GLN A 57 6.82 -10.61 7.32
N HIS A 58 6.05 -11.62 6.91
CA HIS A 58 6.25 -12.99 7.36
C HIS A 58 7.64 -13.52 7.01
N VAL A 59 8.05 -13.38 5.74
CA VAL A 59 9.36 -13.84 5.25
C VAL A 59 10.51 -13.15 5.98
N VAL A 60 10.43 -11.82 6.16
CA VAL A 60 11.47 -11.06 6.89
C VAL A 60 11.55 -11.52 8.36
N ASN A 61 10.41 -11.69 9.02
CA ASN A 61 10.36 -12.13 10.42
C ASN A 61 10.88 -13.56 10.59
N GLU A 62 10.53 -14.46 9.67
CA GLU A 62 11.02 -15.83 9.66
C GLU A 62 12.53 -15.87 9.46
N TYR A 63 13.05 -15.10 8.50
CA TYR A 63 14.48 -14.99 8.25
C TYR A 63 15.24 -14.52 9.50
N SER A 64 14.76 -13.48 10.18
CA SER A 64 15.38 -12.97 11.41
C SER A 64 15.41 -14.03 12.51
N ARG A 65 14.31 -14.79 12.69
CA ARG A 65 14.24 -15.89 13.68
C ARG A 65 15.21 -17.02 13.36
N GLN A 66 15.31 -17.43 12.10
CA GLN A 66 16.22 -18.50 11.67
C GLN A 66 17.69 -18.13 11.91
N HIS A 67 18.03 -16.85 11.80
CA HIS A 67 19.40 -16.35 11.91
C HIS A 67 19.71 -15.71 13.28
N ASN A 68 18.79 -15.81 14.26
CA ASN A 68 18.93 -15.23 15.59
C ASN A 68 19.29 -13.73 15.57
N LEU A 69 18.69 -12.95 14.68
CA LEU A 69 18.91 -11.50 14.55
C LEU A 69 18.04 -10.68 15.53
N ASN A 70 17.49 -11.34 16.56
CA ASN A 70 16.47 -10.83 17.47
C ASN A 70 17.09 -10.28 18.76
#